data_AF-T2INE0-F1
#
_entry.id   AF-T2INE0-F1
#
_cell.length_a   1.000
_cell.length_b   1.000
_cell.length_c   1.000
_cell.angle_alpha   90.00
_cell.angle_beta   90.00
_cell.angle_gamma   90.00
#
_symmetry.space_group_name_H-M   'P 1'
#
loop_
_entity.id
_entity.type
_entity.pdbx_description
1 polymer ?
#
loop_
_entity_poly.entity_id
_entity_poly.type
_entity_poly.pdbx_seq_one_letter_code
_entity_poly.pdbx_strand_id
1 'polypeptide(L)'
;MFDLILPSAIGFGLGGFLGNDLAKKGITADNALEKHQKTARIIFIGLAAILTVLIIIDRSNVAYYVPQLFPHFLSLYIQAAFDNVLLCVGFFLFGLLFLLELSGWSSKKRRNQLLVGLAAITFCLSVLFYLFSPIVNDVGELKIVDGVVIQSTTVTCAPASIATLARLSGKHPEITEKEVTKLTRTNRLGTNTLAEIAAMKKLGLNPDYHHDSTLDDLVNRKQMALLHVKQRWLSQQFPHAVVLMDIDMEKEELILGNPLSGIETKPFSELEGYWFGEAIFIN
;
A
#
# COMPACT_ATOMS: atom_id res chain seq x y z
N MET A 1 -1.54 -1.02 -14.16
CA MET A 1 -2.20 0.19 -14.70
C MET A 1 -3.72 0.00 -14.80
N PHE A 2 -4.20 -1.12 -15.35
CA PHE A 2 -5.64 -1.45 -15.36
C PHE A 2 -6.31 -1.33 -13.98
N ASP A 3 -5.62 -1.77 -12.93
CA ASP A 3 -6.16 -1.74 -11.56
C ASP A 3 -6.40 -0.34 -11.01
N LEU A 4 -5.71 0.69 -11.51
CA LEU A 4 -5.94 2.09 -11.13
C LEU A 4 -6.98 2.77 -12.04
N ILE A 5 -7.05 2.34 -13.31
CA ILE A 5 -7.98 2.90 -14.30
C ILE A 5 -9.42 2.52 -13.96
N LEU A 6 -9.67 1.26 -13.59
CA LEU A 6 -11.01 0.77 -13.29
C LEU A 6 -11.70 1.54 -12.14
N PRO A 7 -11.12 1.68 -10.93
CA PRO A 7 -11.73 2.45 -9.85
C PRO A 7 -11.89 3.92 -10.24
N SER A 8 -10.95 4.49 -11.00
CA SER A 8 -11.05 5.86 -11.50
C SER A 8 -12.24 6.06 -12.44
N ALA A 9 -12.47 5.13 -13.38
CA ALA A 9 -13.58 5.17 -14.32
C ALA A 9 -14.94 4.98 -13.60
N ILE A 10 -15.01 4.04 -12.66
CA ILE A 10 -16.20 3.82 -11.83
C ILE A 10 -16.52 5.08 -11.01
N GLY A 11 -15.51 5.62 -10.30
CA GLY A 11 -15.65 6.83 -9.51
C GLY A 11 -16.18 7.99 -10.36
N PHE A 12 -15.52 8.27 -11.48
CA PHE A 12 -15.94 9.33 -12.41
C PHE A 12 -17.37 9.14 -12.91
N GLY A 13 -17.73 7.92 -13.33
CA GLY A 13 -19.07 7.61 -13.84
C GLY A 13 -20.16 7.83 -12.79
N LEU A 14 -19.95 7.32 -11.56
CA LEU A 14 -20.90 7.49 -10.45
C LEU A 14 -21.02 8.95 -10.02
N GLY A 15 -19.89 9.63 -9.88
CA GLY A 15 -19.84 11.05 -9.53
C GLY A 15 -20.55 11.89 -10.58
N GLY A 16 -20.23 11.66 -11.85
CA GLY A 16 -20.85 12.33 -12.98
C GLY A 16 -22.36 12.10 -13.06
N PHE A 17 -22.82 10.85 -12.87
CA PHE A 17 -24.25 10.53 -12.85
C PHE A 17 -24.97 11.36 -11.79
N LEU A 18 -24.45 11.40 -10.56
CA LEU A 18 -25.02 12.19 -9.47
C LEU A 18 -24.96 13.69 -9.77
N GLY A 19 -23.84 14.20 -10.28
CA GLY A 19 -23.68 15.61 -10.65
C GLY A 19 -24.69 16.07 -11.69
N ASN A 20 -24.90 15.25 -12.72
CA ASN A 20 -25.88 15.54 -13.76
C ASN A 20 -27.33 15.48 -13.24
N ASP A 21 -27.68 14.52 -12.38
CA ASP A 21 -29.00 14.44 -11.75
C ASP A 21 -29.28 15.69 -10.88
N LEU A 22 -28.30 16.10 -10.08
CA LEU A 22 -28.39 17.31 -9.26
C LEU A 22 -28.52 18.58 -10.12
N ALA A 23 -27.74 18.69 -11.20
CA ALA A 23 -27.83 19.82 -12.14
C ALA A 23 -29.21 19.92 -12.79
N LYS A 24 -29.82 18.79 -13.18
CA LYS A 24 -31.19 18.74 -13.72
C LYS A 24 -32.24 19.22 -12.73
N LYS A 25 -31.98 19.06 -11.42
CA LYS A 25 -32.83 19.59 -10.33
C LYS A 25 -32.58 21.08 -10.03
N GLY A 26 -31.74 21.76 -10.81
CA GLY A 26 -31.37 23.16 -10.60
C GLY A 26 -30.43 23.37 -9.41
N ILE A 27 -29.82 22.29 -8.90
CA ILE A 27 -28.80 22.37 -7.86
C ILE A 27 -27.47 22.69 -8.53
N THR A 28 -26.82 23.74 -8.06
CA THR A 28 -25.45 24.13 -8.43
C THR A 28 -24.60 24.15 -7.17
N ALA A 29 -23.28 24.17 -7.29
CA ALA A 29 -22.37 24.30 -6.16
C ALA A 29 -22.69 25.57 -5.33
N ASP A 30 -22.90 26.71 -6.00
CA ASP A 30 -23.26 27.97 -5.34
C ASP A 30 -24.60 27.86 -4.59
N ASN A 31 -25.66 27.34 -5.24
CA ASN A 31 -26.98 27.19 -4.64
C ASN A 31 -27.00 26.13 -3.52
N ALA A 32 -26.21 25.06 -3.67
CA ALA A 32 -26.05 24.04 -2.64
C ALA A 32 -25.36 24.62 -1.38
N LEU A 33 -24.36 25.48 -1.57
CA LEU A 33 -23.66 26.14 -0.47
C LEU A 33 -24.49 27.26 0.18
N GLU A 34 -25.36 27.94 -0.57
CA GLU A 34 -26.24 28.99 -0.05
C GLU A 34 -27.52 28.44 0.61
N LYS A 35 -28.27 27.57 -0.09
CA LYS A 35 -29.58 27.07 0.37
C LYS A 35 -29.52 25.75 1.14
N HIS A 36 -28.51 24.92 0.87
CA HIS A 36 -28.35 23.61 1.49
C HIS A 36 -27.07 23.51 2.34
N GLN A 37 -26.59 24.65 2.84
CA GLN A 37 -25.30 24.77 3.52
C GLN A 37 -25.12 23.76 4.67
N LYS A 38 -26.15 23.57 5.50
CA LYS A 38 -26.10 22.64 6.63
C LYS A 38 -25.91 21.20 6.14
N THR A 39 -26.66 20.79 5.13
CA THR A 39 -26.58 19.45 4.53
C THR A 39 -25.23 19.23 3.86
N ALA A 40 -24.77 20.19 3.05
CA ALA A 40 -23.47 20.11 2.38
C ALA A 40 -22.32 19.99 3.39
N ARG A 41 -22.33 20.80 4.46
CA ARG A 41 -21.34 20.71 5.54
C ARG A 41 -21.35 19.35 6.23
N ILE A 42 -22.52 18.79 6.55
CA ILE A 42 -22.62 17.46 7.17
C ILE A 42 -22.02 16.39 6.25
N ILE A 43 -22.32 16.44 4.95
CA ILE A 43 -21.76 15.50 3.97
C ILE A 43 -20.23 15.62 3.90
N PHE A 44 -19.69 16.84 3.79
CA PHE A 44 -18.24 17.04 3.73
C PHE A 44 -17.53 16.61 5.01
N ILE A 45 -18.11 16.91 6.17
CA ILE A 45 -17.57 16.47 7.47
C ILE A 45 -17.62 14.95 7.58
N GLY A 46 -18.73 14.33 7.18
CA GLY A 46 -18.86 12.88 7.19
C GLY A 46 -17.84 12.20 6.27
N LEU A 47 -17.67 12.71 5.05
CA LEU A 47 -16.70 12.18 4.09
C LEU A 47 -15.26 12.38 4.57
N ALA A 48 -14.93 13.55 5.12
CA ALA A 48 -13.65 13.81 5.75
C ALA A 48 -13.41 12.86 6.93
N ALA A 49 -14.40 12.67 7.81
CA ALA A 49 -14.29 11.76 8.95
C ALA A 49 -14.05 10.31 8.52
N ILE A 50 -14.78 9.83 7.50
CA ILE A 50 -14.58 8.48 6.94
C ILE A 50 -13.17 8.34 6.36
N LEU A 51 -12.71 9.30 5.56
CA LEU A 51 -11.36 9.27 4.99
C LEU A 51 -10.28 9.34 6.08
N THR A 52 -10.46 10.19 7.09
CA THR A 52 -9.55 10.28 8.23
C THR A 52 -9.48 8.96 8.99
N VAL A 53 -10.63 8.33 9.26
CA VAL A 53 -10.66 7.01 9.91
C VAL A 53 -9.95 5.96 9.06
N LEU A 54 -10.17 5.93 7.75
CA LEU A 54 -9.47 5.01 6.85
C LEU A 54 -7.96 5.25 6.84
N ILE A 55 -7.51 6.50 6.83
CA ILE A 55 -6.08 6.87 6.91
C ILE A 55 -5.48 6.42 8.25
N ILE A 56 -6.19 6.63 9.35
CA ILE A 56 -5.72 6.21 10.68
C ILE A 56 -5.63 4.68 10.75
N ILE A 57 -6.62 3.96 10.24
CA ILE A 57 -6.60 2.49 10.19
C ILE A 57 -5.39 2.00 9.36
N ASP A 58 -5.17 2.58 8.19
CA ASP A 58 -4.04 2.26 7.30
C ASP A 58 -2.67 2.56 7.94
N ARG A 59 -2.54 3.70 8.64
CA ARG A 59 -1.24 4.22 9.08
C ARG A 59 -0.87 3.95 10.53
N SER A 60 -1.83 3.67 11.40
CA SER A 60 -1.62 3.57 12.84
C SER A 60 -1.60 2.14 13.37
N ASN A 61 -1.58 1.12 12.50
CA ASN A 61 -1.66 -0.30 12.87
C ASN A 61 -2.74 -0.54 13.94
N VAL A 62 -3.95 -0.02 13.71
CA VAL A 62 -5.04 -0.03 14.70
C VAL A 62 -5.39 -1.46 15.17
N ALA A 63 -5.17 -2.47 14.31
CA ALA A 63 -5.31 -3.88 14.64
C ALA A 63 -4.44 -4.30 15.85
N TYR A 64 -3.25 -3.70 16.03
CA TYR A 64 -2.38 -3.95 17.17
C TYR A 64 -3.00 -3.46 18.49
N TYR A 65 -3.63 -2.28 18.48
CA TYR A 65 -4.18 -1.67 19.68
C TYR A 65 -5.59 -2.16 20.03
N VAL A 66 -6.37 -2.59 19.02
CA VAL A 66 -7.78 -2.96 19.22
C VAL A 66 -8.16 -4.23 18.43
N PRO A 67 -7.47 -5.36 18.65
CA PRO A 67 -7.63 -6.58 17.84
C PRO A 67 -9.04 -7.19 17.93
N GLN A 68 -9.75 -6.98 19.05
CA GLN A 68 -11.11 -7.49 19.26
C GLN A 68 -12.17 -6.81 18.36
N LEU A 69 -11.97 -5.53 18.04
CA LEU A 69 -12.89 -4.77 17.19
C LEU A 69 -12.44 -4.77 15.72
N PHE A 70 -11.15 -5.02 15.47
CA PHE A 70 -10.56 -4.96 14.15
C PHE A 70 -9.65 -6.16 13.89
N PRO A 71 -10.21 -7.29 13.43
CA PRO A 71 -9.42 -8.48 13.13
C PRO A 71 -8.32 -8.19 12.11
N HIS A 72 -7.14 -8.79 12.32
CA HIS A 72 -5.96 -8.51 11.48
C HIS A 72 -6.19 -8.76 9.99
N PHE A 73 -6.91 -9.84 9.65
CA PHE A 73 -7.23 -10.14 8.25
C PHE A 73 -7.96 -8.98 7.56
N LEU A 74 -8.84 -8.26 8.26
CA LEU A 74 -9.58 -7.13 7.71
C LEU A 74 -8.64 -5.95 7.42
N SER A 75 -7.64 -5.72 8.29
CA SER A 75 -6.60 -4.72 8.08
C SER A 75 -5.83 -4.98 6.77
N LEU A 76 -5.44 -6.23 6.52
CA LEU A 76 -4.73 -6.61 5.30
C LEU A 76 -5.54 -6.30 4.03
N TYR A 77 -6.83 -6.61 4.03
CA TYR A 77 -7.71 -6.31 2.89
C TYR A 77 -7.95 -4.80 2.71
N ILE A 78 -8.06 -4.05 3.80
CA ILE A 78 -8.25 -2.59 3.74
C ILE A 78 -7.01 -1.92 3.19
N GLN A 79 -5.81 -2.28 3.68
CA GLN A 79 -4.54 -1.77 3.15
C GLN A 79 -4.40 -2.08 1.65
N ALA A 80 -4.72 -3.31 1.23
CA ALA A 80 -4.65 -3.68 -0.18
C ALA A 80 -5.68 -2.94 -1.07
N ALA A 81 -6.82 -2.52 -0.51
CA ALA A 81 -7.87 -1.80 -1.24
C ALA A 81 -7.72 -0.27 -1.16
N PHE A 82 -6.92 0.25 -0.22
CA PHE A 82 -6.88 1.66 0.15
C PHE A 82 -6.61 2.58 -1.04
N ASP A 83 -5.57 2.29 -1.83
CA ASP A 83 -5.19 3.07 -3.02
C ASP A 83 -6.35 3.19 -4.02
N ASN A 84 -7.05 2.08 -4.26
CA ASN A 84 -8.18 2.02 -5.20
C ASN A 84 -9.39 2.80 -4.68
N VAL A 85 -9.68 2.70 -3.37
CA VAL A 85 -10.76 3.45 -2.73
C VAL A 85 -10.47 4.95 -2.81
N LEU A 86 -9.24 5.38 -2.51
CA LEU A 86 -8.89 6.79 -2.54
C LEU A 86 -8.97 7.37 -3.95
N LEU A 87 -8.48 6.65 -4.96
CA LEU A 87 -8.66 7.05 -6.37
C LEU A 87 -10.13 7.11 -6.77
N CYS A 88 -10.93 6.10 -6.41
CA CYS A 88 -12.36 6.07 -6.71
C CYS A 88 -13.07 7.30 -6.14
N VAL A 89 -12.83 7.64 -4.86
CA VAL A 89 -13.39 8.83 -4.21
C VAL A 89 -12.91 10.12 -4.89
N GLY A 90 -11.63 10.22 -5.22
CA GLY A 90 -11.08 11.39 -5.90
C GLY A 90 -11.72 11.62 -7.29
N PHE A 91 -11.85 10.57 -8.09
CA PHE A 91 -12.51 10.64 -9.40
C PHE A 91 -14.02 10.84 -9.30
N PHE A 92 -14.65 10.33 -8.25
CA PHE A 92 -16.04 10.62 -7.94
C PHE A 92 -16.25 12.11 -7.71
N LEU A 93 -15.43 12.76 -6.88
CA LEU A 93 -15.52 14.20 -6.65
C LEU A 93 -15.26 15.00 -7.93
N PHE A 94 -14.29 14.55 -8.76
CA PHE A 94 -14.02 15.17 -10.05
C PHE A 94 -15.23 15.10 -10.99
N GLY A 95 -15.79 13.90 -11.20
CA GLY A 95 -16.96 13.70 -12.07
C GLY A 95 -18.20 14.44 -11.58
N LEU A 96 -18.43 14.42 -10.27
CA LEU A 96 -19.51 15.14 -9.60
C LEU A 96 -19.42 16.64 -9.88
N LEU A 97 -18.29 17.26 -9.60
CA LEU A 97 -18.11 18.69 -9.79
C LEU A 97 -18.20 19.07 -11.27
N PHE A 98 -17.58 18.27 -12.14
CA PHE A 98 -17.57 18.51 -13.59
C PHE A 98 -18.98 18.56 -14.18
N LEU A 99 -19.79 17.53 -13.94
CA LEU A 99 -21.14 17.46 -14.52
C LEU A 99 -22.18 18.30 -13.78
N LEU A 100 -21.97 18.61 -12.50
CA LEU A 100 -22.81 19.54 -11.75
C LEU A 100 -22.74 20.96 -12.34
N GLU A 101 -21.52 21.44 -12.63
CA GLU A 101 -21.28 22.82 -13.06
C GLU A 101 -21.23 23.01 -14.57
N LEU A 102 -21.32 21.94 -15.36
CA LEU A 102 -21.28 22.02 -16.82
C LEU A 102 -22.37 22.94 -17.39
N SER A 103 -23.55 22.95 -16.76
CA SER A 103 -24.68 23.84 -17.11
C SER A 103 -24.36 25.33 -16.91
N GLY A 104 -23.38 25.65 -16.06
CA GLY A 104 -22.95 27.01 -15.73
C GLY A 104 -21.92 27.62 -16.67
N TRP A 105 -21.53 26.92 -17.73
CA TRP A 105 -20.43 27.29 -18.63
C TRP A 105 -20.57 28.66 -19.29
N SER A 106 -21.81 29.12 -19.47
CA SER A 106 -22.13 30.43 -20.06
C SER A 106 -21.70 31.61 -19.17
N SER A 107 -21.59 31.42 -17.85
CA SER A 107 -21.14 32.46 -16.92
C SER A 107 -19.62 32.44 -16.76
N LYS A 108 -18.95 33.57 -17.07
CA LYS A 108 -17.50 33.70 -16.90
C LYS A 108 -17.04 33.39 -15.47
N LYS A 109 -17.79 33.85 -14.45
CA LYS A 109 -17.45 33.61 -13.03
C LYS A 109 -17.51 32.12 -12.70
N ARG A 110 -18.63 31.46 -13.02
CA ARG A 110 -18.85 30.03 -12.74
C ARG A 110 -17.88 29.15 -13.51
N ARG A 111 -17.63 29.46 -14.78
CA ARG A 111 -16.63 28.77 -15.61
C ARG A 111 -15.23 28.87 -14.98
N ASN A 112 -14.82 30.05 -14.53
CA ASN A 112 -13.51 30.21 -13.90
C ASN A 112 -13.42 29.45 -12.57
N GLN A 113 -14.47 29.47 -11.74
CA GLN A 113 -14.51 28.67 -10.50
C GLN A 113 -14.43 27.17 -10.79
N LEU A 114 -15.17 26.67 -11.79
CA LEU A 114 -15.10 25.29 -12.22
C LEU A 114 -13.69 24.92 -12.69
N LEU A 115 -13.07 25.74 -13.55
CA LEU A 115 -11.72 25.49 -14.05
C LEU A 115 -10.69 25.45 -12.92
N VAL A 116 -10.77 26.35 -11.94
CA VAL A 116 -9.88 26.34 -10.77
C VAL A 116 -10.10 25.09 -9.92
N GLY A 117 -11.35 24.72 -9.67
CA GLY A 117 -11.69 23.51 -8.90
C GLY A 117 -11.22 22.23 -9.61
N LEU A 118 -11.45 22.10 -10.91
CA LEU A 118 -10.98 20.96 -11.71
C LEU A 118 -9.45 20.93 -11.77
N ALA A 119 -8.78 22.08 -11.90
CA ALA A 119 -7.31 22.14 -11.90
C ALA A 119 -6.75 21.66 -10.56
N ALA A 120 -7.31 22.09 -9.43
CA ALA A 120 -6.89 21.66 -8.11
C ALA A 120 -7.11 20.14 -7.91
N ILE A 121 -8.28 19.61 -8.28
CA ILE A 121 -8.57 18.18 -8.16
C ILE A 121 -7.67 17.37 -9.11
N THR A 122 -7.47 17.82 -10.35
CA THR A 122 -6.59 17.16 -11.32
C THR A 122 -5.16 17.10 -10.82
N PHE A 123 -4.65 18.18 -10.21
CA PHE A 123 -3.31 18.20 -9.61
C PHE A 123 -3.20 17.15 -8.50
N CYS A 124 -4.14 17.12 -7.55
CA CYS A 124 -4.16 16.11 -6.48
C CYS A 124 -4.25 14.69 -7.04
N LEU A 125 -5.12 14.45 -8.02
CA LEU A 125 -5.28 13.14 -8.67
C LEU A 125 -4.01 12.72 -9.42
N SER A 126 -3.30 13.66 -10.04
CA SER A 126 -2.02 13.39 -10.70
C SER A 126 -0.95 12.95 -9.72
N VAL A 127 -0.89 13.59 -8.54
CA VAL A 127 0.02 13.20 -7.45
C VAL A 127 -0.34 11.80 -6.94
N LEU A 128 -1.63 11.51 -6.68
CA LEU A 128 -2.07 10.18 -6.25
C LEU A 128 -1.75 9.11 -7.30
N PHE A 129 -2.01 9.38 -8.58
CA PHE A 129 -1.65 8.47 -9.67
C PHE A 129 -0.16 8.19 -9.72
N TYR A 130 0.68 9.21 -9.54
CA TYR A 130 2.12 9.03 -9.48
C TYR A 130 2.54 8.14 -8.30
N LEU A 131 2.00 8.40 -7.10
CA LEU A 131 2.31 7.63 -5.90
C LEU A 131 1.88 6.16 -6.01
N PHE A 132 0.68 5.90 -6.54
CA PHE A 132 0.11 4.56 -6.64
C PHE A 132 0.55 3.78 -7.87
N SER A 133 1.17 4.44 -8.85
CA SER A 133 1.69 3.76 -10.03
C SER A 133 2.86 2.83 -9.67
N PRO A 134 2.88 1.60 -10.20
CA PRO A 134 3.98 0.67 -9.96
C PRO A 134 5.33 1.25 -10.38
N ILE A 135 6.37 0.95 -9.60
CA ILE A 135 7.72 1.49 -9.79
C ILE A 135 8.65 0.55 -10.58
N VAL A 136 8.10 -0.40 -11.34
CA VAL A 136 8.88 -1.42 -12.08
C VAL A 136 9.97 -0.81 -12.98
N ASN A 137 9.72 0.37 -13.54
CA ASN A 137 10.66 1.07 -14.41
C ASN A 137 11.77 1.82 -13.65
N ASP A 138 11.56 2.07 -12.35
CA ASP A 138 12.53 2.75 -11.48
C ASP A 138 13.50 1.74 -10.84
N VAL A 139 13.17 0.43 -10.89
CA VAL A 139 14.02 -0.66 -10.41
C VAL A 139 15.25 -0.79 -11.29
N GLY A 140 16.41 -0.72 -10.64
CA GLY A 140 17.72 -0.84 -11.26
C GLY A 140 18.07 -2.27 -11.68
N GLU A 141 19.33 -2.45 -12.09
CA GLU A 141 19.87 -3.75 -12.44
C GLU A 141 20.03 -4.66 -11.21
N LEU A 142 19.93 -5.97 -11.43
CA LEU A 142 20.10 -6.96 -10.38
C LEU A 142 21.47 -6.81 -9.70
N LYS A 143 21.43 -6.65 -8.38
CA LYS A 143 22.62 -6.71 -7.52
C LYS A 143 22.42 -7.78 -6.47
N ILE A 144 23.44 -8.61 -6.28
CA ILE A 144 23.46 -9.66 -5.25
C ILE A 144 24.71 -9.47 -4.39
N VAL A 145 24.56 -9.54 -3.07
CA VAL A 145 25.64 -9.50 -2.09
C VAL A 145 25.42 -10.66 -1.12
N ASP A 146 26.41 -11.53 -0.98
CA ASP A 146 26.35 -12.71 -0.10
C ASP A 146 25.09 -13.58 -0.30
N GLY A 147 24.66 -13.75 -1.55
CA GLY A 147 23.46 -14.51 -1.91
C GLY A 147 22.13 -13.79 -1.70
N VAL A 148 22.15 -12.55 -1.18
CA VAL A 148 20.97 -11.70 -0.97
C VAL A 148 20.80 -10.74 -2.13
N VAL A 149 19.59 -10.69 -2.71
CA VAL A 149 19.22 -9.68 -3.72
C VAL A 149 19.08 -8.33 -3.02
N ILE A 150 19.84 -7.34 -3.49
CA ILE A 150 19.88 -5.99 -2.92
C ILE A 150 18.82 -5.11 -3.59
N GLN A 151 18.06 -4.37 -2.77
CA GLN A 151 17.06 -3.45 -3.28
C GLN A 151 17.73 -2.26 -3.98
N SER A 152 17.19 -1.88 -5.14
CA SER A 152 17.68 -0.73 -5.91
C SER A 152 16.91 0.57 -5.63
N THR A 153 15.75 0.49 -4.98
CA THR A 153 14.92 1.65 -4.61
C THR A 153 14.63 1.65 -3.11
N THR A 154 14.10 2.76 -2.57
CA THR A 154 13.76 2.87 -1.14
C THR A 154 12.53 2.07 -0.72
N VAL A 155 11.80 1.44 -1.65
CA VAL A 155 10.48 0.81 -1.39
C VAL A 155 10.38 -0.64 -1.89
N THR A 156 11.48 -1.20 -2.41
CA THR A 156 11.53 -2.55 -3.00
C THR A 156 12.14 -3.62 -2.09
N CYS A 157 12.21 -3.38 -0.79
CA CYS A 157 12.69 -4.35 0.19
C CYS A 157 11.95 -5.69 0.08
N ALA A 158 10.61 -5.70 0.08
CA ALA A 158 9.81 -6.91 -0.07
C ALA A 158 10.07 -7.65 -1.41
N PRO A 159 10.04 -6.99 -2.59
CA PRO A 159 10.45 -7.62 -3.85
C PRO A 159 11.85 -8.25 -3.82
N ALA A 160 12.84 -7.56 -3.26
CA ALA A 160 14.21 -8.05 -3.17
C ALA A 160 14.33 -9.26 -2.24
N SER A 161 13.66 -9.23 -1.09
CA SER A 161 13.61 -10.37 -0.15
C SER A 161 12.86 -11.57 -0.72
N ILE A 162 11.73 -11.37 -1.41
CA ILE A 162 11.02 -12.45 -2.11
C ILE A 162 11.89 -13.03 -3.23
N ALA A 163 12.60 -12.20 -4.00
CA ALA A 163 13.54 -12.69 -5.01
C ALA A 163 14.66 -13.53 -4.37
N THR A 164 15.19 -13.09 -3.22
CA THR A 164 16.17 -13.84 -2.44
C THR A 164 15.62 -15.22 -2.01
N LEU A 165 14.44 -15.28 -1.41
CA LEU A 165 13.77 -16.53 -1.04
C LEU A 165 13.54 -17.46 -2.24
N ALA A 166 13.11 -16.91 -3.37
CA ALA A 166 12.86 -17.66 -4.59
C ALA A 166 14.15 -18.26 -5.20
N ARG A 167 15.28 -17.56 -5.05
CA ARG A 167 16.60 -18.04 -5.46
C ARG A 167 17.14 -19.09 -4.49
N LEU A 168 17.09 -18.83 -3.19
CA LEU A 168 17.57 -19.75 -2.13
C LEU A 168 16.82 -21.08 -2.12
N SER A 169 15.51 -21.05 -2.35
CA SER A 169 14.69 -22.27 -2.48
C SER A 169 14.95 -23.07 -3.77
N GLY A 170 15.72 -22.51 -4.72
CA GLY A 170 16.01 -23.12 -6.01
C GLY A 170 14.84 -23.12 -7.01
N LYS A 171 13.65 -22.59 -6.64
CA LYS A 171 12.47 -22.58 -7.53
C LYS A 171 12.63 -21.59 -8.69
N HIS A 172 13.24 -20.44 -8.44
CA HIS A 172 13.52 -19.43 -9.46
C HIS A 172 14.93 -18.86 -9.30
N PRO A 173 15.97 -19.62 -9.69
CA PRO A 173 17.37 -19.24 -9.43
C PRO A 173 17.81 -17.98 -10.17
N GLU A 174 17.12 -17.56 -11.23
CA GLU A 174 17.47 -16.38 -12.03
C GLU A 174 16.55 -15.18 -11.81
N ILE A 175 15.57 -15.27 -10.90
CA ILE A 175 14.61 -14.18 -10.73
C ILE A 175 15.28 -12.91 -10.19
N THR A 176 14.81 -11.78 -10.70
CA THR A 176 15.29 -10.44 -10.37
C THR A 176 14.34 -9.69 -9.45
N GLU A 177 14.85 -8.68 -8.74
CA GLU A 177 14.03 -7.70 -7.99
C GLU A 177 12.93 -7.09 -8.88
N LYS A 178 13.27 -6.76 -10.13
CA LYS A 178 12.36 -6.12 -11.09
C LYS A 178 11.20 -7.01 -11.49
N GLU A 179 11.45 -8.30 -11.71
CA GLU A 179 10.40 -9.28 -12.00
C GLU A 179 9.46 -9.46 -10.81
N VAL A 180 10.00 -9.54 -9.59
CA VAL A 180 9.16 -9.64 -8.40
C VAL A 180 8.37 -8.36 -8.17
N THR A 181 8.97 -7.17 -8.39
CA THR A 181 8.29 -5.87 -8.32
C THR A 181 7.08 -5.82 -9.25
N LYS A 182 7.17 -6.45 -10.43
CA LYS A 182 6.05 -6.59 -11.36
C LYS A 182 4.95 -7.52 -10.82
N LEU A 183 5.32 -8.58 -10.10
CA LEU A 183 4.38 -9.53 -9.49
C LEU A 183 3.64 -8.93 -8.29
N THR A 184 4.37 -8.24 -7.41
CA THR A 184 3.83 -7.56 -6.21
C THR A 184 3.13 -6.25 -6.54
N ARG A 185 3.42 -5.67 -7.72
CA ARG A 185 2.92 -4.34 -8.12
C ARG A 185 3.29 -3.25 -7.12
N THR A 186 4.47 -3.37 -6.51
CA THR A 186 5.05 -2.39 -5.59
C THR A 186 4.97 -0.99 -6.19
N ASN A 187 4.49 -0.04 -5.40
CA ASN A 187 4.36 1.37 -5.77
C ASN A 187 5.26 2.24 -4.87
N ARG A 188 5.12 3.57 -4.95
CA ARG A 188 5.98 4.51 -4.21
C ARG A 188 5.69 4.58 -2.71
N LEU A 189 4.68 3.84 -2.25
CA LEU A 189 4.35 3.68 -0.83
C LEU A 189 4.82 2.33 -0.28
N GLY A 190 5.33 1.43 -1.12
CA GLY A 190 5.81 0.11 -0.72
C GLY A 190 5.00 -1.03 -1.30
N THR A 191 5.01 -2.15 -0.57
CA THR A 191 4.33 -3.40 -0.94
C THR A 191 3.40 -3.79 0.19
N ASN A 192 2.17 -4.17 -0.13
CA ASN A 192 1.25 -4.72 0.87
C ASN A 192 1.44 -6.23 1.03
N THR A 193 1.19 -6.75 2.23
CA THR A 193 1.36 -8.16 2.60
C THR A 193 0.56 -9.11 1.70
N LEU A 194 -0.66 -8.75 1.28
CA LEU A 194 -1.45 -9.59 0.37
C LEU A 194 -0.79 -9.73 -1.02
N ALA A 195 -0.11 -8.69 -1.49
CA ALA A 195 0.65 -8.73 -2.73
C ALA A 195 1.92 -9.57 -2.61
N GLU A 196 2.58 -9.56 -1.45
CA GLU A 196 3.70 -10.44 -1.14
C GLU A 196 3.26 -11.91 -1.20
N ILE A 197 2.19 -12.26 -0.47
CA ILE A 197 1.61 -13.61 -0.46
C ILE A 197 1.20 -14.02 -1.89
N ALA A 198 0.54 -13.13 -2.64
CA ALA A 198 0.13 -13.42 -4.01
C ALA A 198 1.34 -13.63 -4.95
N ALA A 199 2.41 -12.86 -4.81
CA ALA A 199 3.64 -13.01 -5.58
C ALA A 199 4.35 -14.33 -5.23
N MET A 200 4.54 -14.62 -3.94
CA MET A 200 5.13 -15.87 -3.48
C MET A 200 4.36 -17.10 -3.96
N LYS A 201 3.02 -17.05 -3.94
CA LYS A 201 2.18 -18.12 -4.48
C LYS A 201 2.39 -18.31 -5.98
N LYS A 202 2.51 -17.23 -6.76
CA LYS A 202 2.81 -17.29 -8.21
C LYS A 202 4.21 -17.86 -8.50
N LEU A 203 5.15 -17.65 -7.59
CA LEU A 203 6.49 -18.23 -7.64
C LEU A 203 6.55 -19.66 -7.09
N GLY A 204 5.40 -20.26 -6.78
CA GLY A 204 5.32 -21.61 -6.24
C GLY A 204 5.97 -21.77 -4.86
N LEU A 205 6.21 -20.70 -4.11
CA LEU A 205 6.86 -20.74 -2.78
C LEU A 205 5.94 -21.22 -1.65
N ASN A 206 4.66 -21.46 -1.94
CA ASN A 206 3.67 -21.96 -0.98
C ASN A 206 3.63 -21.16 0.33
N PRO A 207 3.34 -19.83 0.27
CA PRO A 207 3.42 -18.95 1.42
C PRO A 207 2.42 -19.35 2.52
N ASP A 208 2.90 -19.41 3.76
CA ASP A 208 2.12 -19.62 4.98
C ASP A 208 2.31 -18.41 5.91
N TYR A 209 1.28 -17.55 5.98
CA TYR A 209 1.35 -16.27 6.70
C TYR A 209 0.88 -16.40 8.15
N HIS A 210 1.71 -15.90 9.07
CA HIS A 210 1.45 -15.86 10.51
C HIS A 210 1.67 -14.44 11.03
N HIS A 211 0.85 -14.07 12.01
CA HIS A 211 0.96 -12.81 12.75
C HIS A 211 1.06 -13.14 14.25
N ASP A 212 1.51 -12.18 15.05
CA ASP A 212 1.75 -12.34 16.50
C ASP A 212 2.63 -13.57 16.83
N SER A 213 3.53 -13.92 15.91
CA SER A 213 4.45 -15.05 16.07
C SER A 213 5.54 -14.71 17.08
N THR A 214 5.97 -15.74 17.80
CA THR A 214 7.02 -15.68 18.81
C THR A 214 8.36 -16.20 18.28
N LEU A 215 9.44 -15.95 19.02
CA LEU A 215 10.74 -16.57 18.72
C LEU A 215 10.63 -18.10 18.70
N ASP A 216 9.90 -18.67 19.66
CA ASP A 216 9.69 -20.12 19.74
C ASP A 216 9.01 -20.66 18.47
N ASP A 217 8.08 -19.91 17.88
CA ASP A 217 7.44 -20.30 16.61
C ASP A 217 8.45 -20.35 15.45
N LEU A 218 9.37 -19.38 15.37
CA LEU A 218 10.45 -19.38 14.37
C LEU A 218 11.38 -20.58 14.57
N VAL A 219 11.82 -20.80 15.82
CA VAL A 219 12.74 -21.87 16.21
C VAL A 219 12.13 -23.26 15.99
N ASN A 220 10.84 -23.43 16.27
CA ASN A 220 10.14 -24.70 16.09
C ASN A 220 9.93 -25.04 14.61
N ARG A 221 9.67 -24.04 13.77
CA ARG A 221 9.46 -24.25 12.33
C ARG A 221 10.77 -24.53 11.60
N LYS A 222 11.85 -23.81 11.91
CA LYS A 222 13.15 -23.90 11.19
C LYS A 222 12.98 -23.76 9.67
N GLN A 223 12.12 -22.84 9.26
CA GLN A 223 11.80 -22.58 7.86
C GLN A 223 12.26 -21.19 7.46
N MET A 224 12.69 -21.06 6.21
CA MET A 224 12.90 -19.75 5.61
C MET A 224 11.59 -18.97 5.57
N ALA A 225 11.68 -17.67 5.80
CA ALA A 225 10.52 -16.79 5.82
C ALA A 225 10.86 -15.38 5.33
N LEU A 226 9.83 -14.65 4.89
CA LEU A 226 9.87 -13.20 4.84
C LEU A 226 9.42 -12.66 6.19
N LEU A 227 10.24 -11.82 6.82
CA LEU A 227 9.91 -11.17 8.08
C LEU A 227 9.67 -9.67 7.86
N HIS A 228 8.61 -9.14 8.47
CA HIS A 228 8.40 -7.69 8.56
C HIS A 228 9.05 -7.14 9.83
N VAL A 229 10.00 -6.22 9.68
CA VAL A 229 10.85 -5.74 10.75
C VAL A 229 10.90 -4.22 10.83
N LYS A 230 11.31 -3.70 11.98
CA LYS A 230 11.57 -2.31 12.32
C LYS A 230 13.05 -2.02 12.05
N GLN A 231 13.39 -1.76 10.80
CA GLN A 231 14.76 -1.42 10.43
C GLN A 231 15.11 -0.05 11.00
N ARG A 232 16.33 0.08 11.53
CA ARG A 232 16.88 1.37 11.96
C ARG A 232 17.79 1.93 10.89
N TRP A 233 17.56 3.19 10.54
CA TRP A 233 18.52 4.02 9.82
C TRP A 233 18.76 5.29 10.62
N LEU A 234 20.00 5.48 11.08
CA LEU A 234 20.34 6.51 12.06
C LEU A 234 19.46 6.38 13.32
N SER A 235 18.70 7.43 13.65
CA SER A 235 17.79 7.48 14.81
C SER A 235 16.33 7.16 14.47
N GLN A 236 15.99 6.86 13.21
CA GLN A 236 14.63 6.59 12.79
C GLN A 236 14.40 5.10 12.53
N GLN A 237 13.27 4.60 13.01
CA GLN A 237 12.75 3.27 12.68
C GLN A 237 11.76 3.38 11.53
N PHE A 238 11.84 2.44 10.60
CA PHE A 238 10.89 2.32 9.50
C PHE A 238 10.54 0.86 9.24
N PRO A 239 9.32 0.56 8.74
CA PRO A 239 8.94 -0.78 8.33
C PRO A 239 9.80 -1.28 7.16
N HIS A 240 10.25 -2.52 7.24
CA HIS A 240 11.15 -3.14 6.28
C HIS A 240 10.86 -4.63 6.15
N ALA A 241 11.32 -5.24 5.07
CA ALA A 241 11.18 -6.68 4.84
C ALA A 241 12.57 -7.32 4.69
N VAL A 242 12.80 -8.42 5.40
CA VAL A 242 14.06 -9.17 5.39
C VAL A 242 13.78 -10.66 5.23
N VAL A 243 14.78 -11.42 4.81
CA VAL A 243 14.69 -12.88 4.71
C VAL A 243 15.20 -13.51 6.00
N LEU A 244 14.43 -14.37 6.65
CA LEU A 244 14.97 -15.34 7.58
C LEU A 244 15.60 -16.48 6.78
N MET A 245 16.93 -16.57 6.82
CA MET A 245 17.68 -17.58 6.08
C MET A 245 17.91 -18.83 6.93
N ASP A 246 18.30 -18.65 8.19
CA ASP A 246 18.58 -19.74 9.13
C ASP A 246 18.54 -19.24 10.59
N ILE A 247 18.61 -20.17 11.54
CA ILE A 247 18.62 -19.90 12.99
C ILE A 247 19.80 -20.65 13.63
N ASP A 248 20.77 -19.92 14.16
CA ASP A 248 21.91 -20.47 14.89
C ASP A 248 21.54 -20.63 16.39
N MET A 249 21.19 -21.86 16.77
CA MET A 249 20.80 -22.18 18.15
C MET A 249 21.97 -22.20 19.14
N GLU A 250 23.21 -22.32 18.67
CA GLU A 250 24.38 -22.30 19.56
C GLU A 250 24.75 -20.87 19.95
N LYS A 251 24.58 -19.93 19.02
CA LYS A 251 24.84 -18.50 19.27
C LYS A 251 23.60 -17.72 19.71
N GLU A 252 22.42 -18.33 19.64
CA GLU A 252 21.13 -17.66 19.89
C GLU A 252 20.92 -16.46 18.96
N GLU A 253 21.15 -16.67 17.67
CA GLU A 253 21.04 -15.63 16.64
C GLU A 253 20.22 -16.08 15.42
N LEU A 254 19.47 -15.14 14.84
CA LEU A 254 18.85 -15.29 13.53
C LEU A 254 19.85 -14.87 12.44
N ILE A 255 19.93 -15.65 11.36
CA ILE A 255 20.68 -15.29 10.16
C ILE A 255 19.70 -14.69 9.15
N LEU A 256 19.87 -13.41 8.84
CA LEU A 256 18.94 -12.63 8.04
C LEU A 256 19.57 -12.16 6.73
N GLY A 257 18.82 -12.24 5.63
CA GLY A 257 19.14 -11.60 4.37
C GLY A 257 18.48 -10.23 4.30
N ASN A 258 19.24 -9.18 4.60
CA ASN A 258 18.76 -7.80 4.54
C ASN A 258 18.99 -7.21 3.14
N PRO A 259 17.92 -6.83 2.41
CA PRO A 259 18.07 -6.31 1.05
C PRO A 259 18.77 -4.94 0.98
N LEU A 260 19.11 -4.30 2.11
CA LEU A 260 19.93 -3.09 2.14
C LEU A 260 21.44 -3.38 2.12
N SER A 261 21.87 -4.47 2.74
CA SER A 261 23.29 -4.68 3.11
C SER A 261 23.84 -6.07 2.85
N GLY A 262 23.01 -7.07 2.60
CA GLY A 262 23.44 -8.48 2.49
C GLY A 262 23.08 -9.28 3.73
N ILE A 263 23.92 -10.23 4.11
CA ILE A 263 23.69 -11.06 5.30
C ILE A 263 23.96 -10.24 6.57
N GLU A 264 23.06 -10.34 7.55
CA GLU A 264 23.24 -9.84 8.90
C GLU A 264 22.82 -10.89 9.93
N THR A 265 23.33 -10.80 11.15
CA THR A 265 22.84 -11.62 12.26
C THR A 265 22.13 -10.77 13.30
N LYS A 266 21.12 -11.35 13.95
CA LYS A 266 20.35 -10.71 15.00
C LYS A 266 20.22 -11.61 16.22
N PRO A 267 20.70 -11.19 17.40
CA PRO A 267 20.54 -12.00 18.61
C PRO A 267 19.07 -12.06 19.02
N PHE A 268 18.69 -13.19 19.63
CA PHE A 268 17.32 -13.43 20.10
C PHE A 268 16.82 -12.33 21.03
N SER A 269 17.72 -11.78 21.86
CA SER A 269 17.43 -10.68 22.79
C SER A 269 17.01 -9.37 22.12
N GLU A 270 17.33 -9.15 20.84
CA GLU A 270 16.94 -7.96 20.09
C GLU A 270 15.62 -8.11 19.34
N LEU A 271 15.09 -9.35 19.24
CA LEU A 271 14.00 -9.66 18.32
C LEU A 271 12.70 -8.91 18.67
N GLU A 272 12.34 -8.81 19.95
CA GLU A 272 11.11 -8.12 20.40
C GLU A 272 11.07 -6.64 19.98
N GLY A 273 12.23 -5.97 20.00
CA GLY A 273 12.36 -4.58 19.58
C GLY A 273 12.50 -4.39 18.07
N TYR A 274 12.88 -5.44 17.34
CA TYR A 274 13.20 -5.40 15.92
C TYR A 274 12.08 -5.96 15.03
N TRP A 275 11.32 -6.96 15.46
CA TRP A 275 10.34 -7.65 14.62
C TRP A 275 8.92 -7.14 14.90
N PHE A 276 8.03 -7.22 13.90
CA PHE A 276 6.60 -6.96 14.08
C PHE A 276 5.82 -8.20 14.53
N GLY A 277 6.44 -9.38 14.60
CA GLY A 277 5.75 -10.64 14.87
C GLY A 277 5.04 -11.23 13.64
N GLU A 278 5.29 -10.67 12.46
CA GLU A 278 4.73 -11.14 11.19
C GLU A 278 5.76 -11.91 10.38
N ALA A 279 5.37 -13.10 9.91
CA ALA A 279 6.20 -13.95 9.07
C ALA A 279 5.39 -14.58 7.93
N ILE A 280 5.96 -14.64 6.74
CA ILE A 280 5.46 -15.46 5.64
C ILE A 280 6.48 -16.58 5.38
N PHE A 281 6.19 -17.77 5.92
CA PHE A 281 7.03 -18.96 5.72
C PHE A 281 6.88 -19.52 4.31
N ILE A 282 7.92 -20.18 3.79
CA ILE A 282 7.89 -20.85 2.49
C ILE A 282 8.12 -22.36 2.63
N ASN A 283 7.49 -23.15 1.74
CA ASN A 283 7.60 -24.61 1.65
C ASN A 283 8.01 -25.09 0.25
#